data_AF-A0A073JQD0-F1
#
_entry.id   AF-A0A073JQD0-F1
#
_cell.length_a   1.000
_cell.length_b   1.000
_cell.length_c   1.000
_cell.angle_alpha   90.00
_cell.angle_beta   90.00
_cell.angle_gamma   90.00
#
_symmetry.space_group_name_H-M   'P 1'
#
loop_
_entity.id
_entity.type
_entity.pdbx_description
1 polymer ?
#
loop_
_entity_poly.entity_id
_entity_poly.type
_entity_poly.pdbx_seq_one_letter_code
_entity_poly.pdbx_strand_id
1 'polypeptide(L)'
;MYKVVRLVKTIKDNDGNNIATIQVDLNGDGSTPDPLTAIYGSAQIIGFNDDGSPIYDMELKQRIKDEKQKFMAEAIKEQKKLCIENGVDPDLVNILNAEKKVTNE
;
A
#
# COMPACT_ATOMS: atom_id res chain seq x y z
N MET A 1 -0.06 -24.15 6.10
CA MET A 1 0.23 -22.70 6.29
C MET A 1 0.42 -22.12 4.90
N TYR A 2 -0.39 -21.14 4.49
CA TYR A 2 -0.25 -20.54 3.16
C TYR A 2 1.05 -19.75 3.08
N LYS A 3 1.64 -19.69 1.89
CA LYS A 3 2.84 -18.90 1.63
C LYS A 3 2.52 -17.42 1.86
N VAL A 4 3.35 -16.75 2.65
CA VAL A 4 3.26 -15.30 2.85
C VAL A 4 4.35 -14.63 2.03
N VAL A 5 3.96 -13.66 1.19
CA VAL A 5 4.86 -12.82 0.41
C VAL A 5 4.78 -11.40 0.94
N ARG A 6 5.92 -10.85 1.35
CA ARG A 6 6.03 -9.46 1.80
C ARG A 6 6.56 -8.59 0.68
N LEU A 7 5.80 -7.56 0.31
CA LEU A 7 6.28 -6.51 -0.58
C LEU A 7 6.71 -5.30 0.25
N VAL A 8 7.85 -4.70 -0.09
CA VAL A 8 8.38 -3.49 0.57
C VAL A 8 8.95 -2.57 -0.49
N LYS A 9 8.64 -1.27 -0.38
CA LYS A 9 9.18 -0.23 -1.25
C LYS A 9 9.58 0.99 -0.42
N THR A 10 10.79 1.49 -0.66
CA THR A 10 11.24 2.78 -0.13
C THR A 10 11.03 3.86 -1.18
N ILE A 11 10.44 4.98 -0.76
CA ILE A 11 10.19 6.16 -1.59
C ILE A 11 11.26 7.19 -1.26
N LYS A 12 11.84 7.79 -2.30
CA LYS A 12 12.90 8.79 -2.19
C LYS A 12 12.49 10.15 -2.77
N ASP A 13 13.04 11.22 -2.20
CA ASP A 13 12.96 12.56 -2.78
C ASP A 13 13.90 12.72 -4.00
N ASN A 14 14.03 13.94 -4.52
CA ASN A 14 14.92 14.25 -5.64
C ASN A 14 16.41 14.19 -5.28
N ASP A 15 16.74 14.36 -4.00
CA ASP A 15 18.12 14.33 -3.49
C ASP A 15 18.55 12.89 -3.10
N GLY A 16 17.64 11.92 -3.22
CA GLY A 16 17.88 10.51 -2.94
C GLY A 16 17.67 10.11 -1.48
N ASN A 17 17.15 11.01 -0.63
CA ASN A 17 16.81 10.73 0.76
C ASN A 17 15.52 9.92 0.84
N ASN A 18 15.44 9.01 1.82
CA ASN A 18 14.24 8.23 2.05
C ASN A 18 13.17 9.10 2.73
N ILE A 19 11.99 9.21 2.14
CA ILE A 19 10.88 10.00 2.68
C ILE A 19 9.72 9.14 3.21
N ALA A 20 9.57 7.92 2.69
CA ALA A 20 8.58 6.98 3.17
C ALA A 20 8.96 5.53 2.83
N THR A 21 8.34 4.59 3.53
CA THR A 21 8.32 3.17 3.15
C THR A 21 6.89 2.67 3.10
N ILE A 22 6.56 1.92 2.06
CA ILE A 22 5.29 1.24 1.88
C ILE A 22 5.54 -0.26 1.94
N GLN A 23 4.68 -0.99 2.66
CA GLN A 23 4.76 -2.43 2.76
C GLN A 23 3.39 -3.09 2.86
N VAL A 24 3.30 -4.35 2.44
CA VAL A 24 2.12 -5.19 2.64
C VAL A 24 2.53 -6.66 2.69
N ASP A 25 1.84 -7.45 3.50
CA ASP A 25 1.94 -8.90 3.54
C ASP A 25 0.77 -9.50 2.75
N LEU A 26 1.08 -10.45 1.87
CA LEU A 26 0.14 -11.08 0.94
C LEU A 26 0.13 -12.59 1.18
N ASN A 27 -1.05 -13.19 1.17
CA ASN A 27 -1.25 -14.60 1.50
C ASN A 27 -2.15 -15.33 0.47
N GLY A 28 -2.72 -14.62 -0.51
CA GLY A 28 -3.63 -15.19 -1.50
C GLY A 28 -4.98 -15.65 -0.95
N ASP A 29 -5.53 -14.97 0.05
CA ASP A 29 -6.83 -15.27 0.66
C ASP A 29 -8.04 -14.61 -0.04
N GLY A 30 -7.80 -13.92 -1.16
CA GLY A 30 -8.83 -13.18 -1.89
C GLY A 30 -9.08 -11.77 -1.37
N SER A 31 -8.48 -11.36 -0.25
CA SER A 31 -8.63 -10.00 0.25
C SER A 31 -7.92 -8.98 -0.65
N THR A 32 -8.48 -7.78 -0.74
CA THR A 32 -7.76 -6.63 -1.31
C THR A 32 -6.58 -6.26 -0.39
N PRO A 33 -5.35 -6.07 -0.93
CA PRO A 33 -4.21 -5.62 -0.11
C PRO A 33 -4.48 -4.27 0.57
N ASP A 34 -3.98 -4.09 1.79
CA ASP A 34 -3.99 -2.80 2.50
C ASP A 34 -2.57 -2.39 2.89
N PRO A 35 -1.86 -1.66 2.00
CA PRO A 35 -0.48 -1.29 2.27
C PRO A 35 -0.32 -0.27 3.40
N LEU A 36 0.51 -0.63 4.39
CA LEU A 36 0.97 0.28 5.43
C LEU A 36 2.00 1.25 4.83
N THR A 37 1.81 2.56 5.05
CA THR A 37 2.75 3.61 4.65
C THR A 37 3.32 4.28 5.89
N ALA A 38 4.63 4.19 6.08
CA ALA A 38 5.36 4.90 7.12
C ALA A 38 6.10 6.09 6.48
N ILE A 39 5.80 7.31 6.92
CA ILE A 39 6.46 8.54 6.45
C ILE A 39 7.57 8.88 7.44
N TYR A 40 8.76 9.19 6.95
CA TYR A 40 9.93 9.44 7.80
C TYR A 40 9.98 10.90 8.26
N GLY A 41 9.99 11.09 9.58
CA GLY A 41 10.15 12.40 10.21
C GLY A 41 9.12 13.43 9.73
N SER A 42 9.56 14.68 9.62
CA SER A 42 8.81 15.78 9.01
C SER A 42 9.06 15.88 7.51
N ALA A 43 9.44 14.80 6.80
CA ALA A 43 9.89 14.86 5.40
C ALA A 43 8.88 15.54 4.45
N GLN A 44 7.59 15.53 4.78
CA GLN A 44 6.56 16.21 4.02
C GLN A 44 6.09 17.54 4.62
N ILE A 45 6.57 17.94 5.81
CA ILE A 45 6.11 19.14 6.53
C ILE A 45 7.22 20.20 6.47
N ILE A 46 6.91 21.35 5.85
CA ILE A 46 7.84 22.49 5.73
C ILE A 46 7.57 23.57 6.77
N GLY A 47 6.45 23.47 7.50
CA GLY A 47 6.08 24.42 8.56
C GLY A 47 4.71 24.10 9.16
N PHE A 48 4.22 25.01 10.01
CA PHE A 48 2.90 24.94 10.62
C PHE A 48 2.23 26.31 10.55
N ASN A 49 0.91 26.31 10.37
CA ASN A 49 0.08 27.51 10.51
C ASN A 49 -0.11 27.85 12.00
N ASP A 50 -0.62 29.05 12.30
CA ASP A 50 -0.88 29.51 13.68
C ASP A 50 -1.90 28.64 14.43
N ASP A 51 -2.76 27.92 13.72
CA ASP A 51 -3.72 26.95 14.29
C ASP A 51 -3.10 25.57 14.58
N GLY A 52 -1.80 25.41 14.33
CA GLY A 52 -1.07 24.15 14.49
C GLY A 52 -1.24 23.16 13.34
N SER A 53 -1.98 23.52 12.27
CA SER A 53 -2.09 22.65 11.09
C SER A 53 -0.79 22.63 10.29
N PRO A 54 -0.35 21.44 9.80
CA PRO A 54 0.91 21.32 9.06
C PRO A 54 0.80 21.91 7.65
N ILE A 55 1.87 22.58 7.22
CA ILE A 55 2.10 23.03 5.84
C ILE A 55 2.91 21.95 5.16
N TYR A 56 2.34 21.35 4.11
CA TYR A 56 2.98 20.24 3.41
C TYR A 56 3.80 20.69 2.20
N ASP A 57 4.92 20.02 1.97
CA ASP A 57 5.52 19.92 0.64
C ASP A 57 4.58 19.11 -0.26
N MET A 58 3.93 19.82 -1.18
CA MET A 58 2.95 19.23 -2.08
C MET A 58 3.57 18.31 -3.13
N GLU A 59 4.84 18.52 -3.51
CA GLU A 59 5.55 17.64 -4.44
C GLU A 59 5.81 16.29 -3.78
N LEU A 60 6.36 16.29 -2.56
CA LEU A 60 6.65 15.06 -1.82
C LEU A 60 5.37 14.32 -1.44
N LYS A 61 4.32 15.04 -1.03
CA LYS A 61 3.01 14.46 -0.76
C LYS A 61 2.41 13.79 -2.00
N GLN A 62 2.50 14.43 -3.16
CA GLN A 62 2.01 13.86 -4.41
C GLN A 62 2.85 12.65 -4.83
N ARG A 63 4.18 12.71 -4.68
CA ARG A 63 5.08 11.58 -4.93
C ARG A 63 4.73 10.36 -4.09
N ILE A 64 4.52 10.53 -2.79
CA ILE A 64 4.13 9.41 -1.90
C ILE A 64 2.81 8.80 -2.36
N LYS A 65 1.84 9.63 -2.75
CA LYS A 65 0.54 9.17 -3.27
C LYS A 65 0.69 8.38 -4.57
N ASP A 66 1.47 8.86 -5.53
CA ASP A 66 1.67 8.20 -6.82
C ASP A 66 2.41 6.86 -6.65
N GLU A 67 3.43 6.83 -5.80
CA GLU A 67 4.17 5.61 -5.51
C GLU A 67 3.31 4.58 -4.74
N LYS A 68 2.40 5.05 -3.86
CA LYS A 68 1.40 4.17 -3.22
C LYS A 68 0.46 3.55 -4.24
N GLN A 69 0.00 4.30 -5.24
CA GLN A 69 -0.87 3.77 -6.30
C GLN A 69 -0.15 2.70 -7.15
N LYS A 70 1.11 2.95 -7.54
CA LYS A 70 1.92 1.95 -8.26
C LYS A 70 2.14 0.70 -7.43
N PHE A 71 2.51 0.86 -6.16
CA PHE A 71 2.71 -0.25 -5.23
C PHE A 71 1.43 -1.08 -5.04
N MET A 72 0.27 -0.42 -4.94
CA MET A 72 -1.01 -1.12 -4.84
C MET A 72 -1.32 -1.98 -6.07
N ALA A 73 -1.00 -1.49 -7.27
CA ALA A 73 -1.18 -2.28 -8.49
C ALA A 73 -0.27 -3.53 -8.52
N GLU A 74 0.97 -3.40 -8.07
CA GLU A 74 1.91 -4.52 -7.91
C GLU A 74 1.40 -5.52 -6.86
N ALA A 75 0.91 -5.03 -5.72
CA ALA A 75 0.36 -5.85 -4.65
C ALA A 75 -0.89 -6.63 -5.09
N ILE A 76 -1.82 -5.99 -5.79
CA ILE A 76 -3.00 -6.67 -6.36
C ILE A 76 -2.57 -7.77 -7.31
N LYS A 77 -1.61 -7.49 -8.20
CA LYS A 77 -1.11 -8.48 -9.17
C LYS A 77 -0.53 -9.70 -8.46
N GLU A 78 0.26 -9.49 -7.41
CA GLU A 78 0.87 -10.60 -6.67
C GLU A 78 -0.15 -11.37 -5.83
N GLN A 79 -1.06 -10.67 -5.14
CA GLN A 79 -2.15 -11.28 -4.38
C GLN A 79 -3.02 -12.18 -5.27
N LYS A 80 -3.34 -11.75 -6.49
CA LYS A 80 -4.08 -12.58 -7.46
C LYS A 80 -3.34 -13.86 -7.86
N LYS A 81 -2.02 -13.79 -8.06
CA LYS A 81 -1.23 -15.00 -8.34
C LYS A 81 -1.29 -15.98 -7.17
N LEU A 82 -1.14 -15.49 -5.94
CA LEU A 82 -1.26 -16.31 -4.74
C LEU A 82 -2.67 -16.90 -4.59
N CYS A 83 -3.72 -16.15 -4.93
CA CYS A 83 -5.10 -16.68 -4.96
C CYS A 83 -5.20 -17.89 -5.89
N ILE A 84 -4.68 -17.79 -7.12
CA ILE A 84 -4.66 -18.89 -8.09
C ILE A 84 -3.88 -20.10 -7.54
N GLU A 85 -2.70 -19.87 -6.94
CA GLU A 85 -1.90 -20.93 -6.30
C GLU A 85 -2.66 -21.64 -5.16
N ASN A 86 -3.52 -20.92 -4.45
CA ASN A 86 -4.28 -21.42 -3.31
C ASN A 86 -5.69 -21.94 -3.67
N GLY A 87 -6.12 -21.84 -4.94
CA GLY A 87 -7.48 -22.20 -5.36
C GLY A 87 -8.56 -21.20 -4.91
N VAL A 88 -8.19 -19.95 -4.65
CA VAL A 88 -9.09 -18.84 -4.33
C VAL A 88 -9.37 -18.03 -5.59
N ASP A 89 -10.60 -17.52 -5.74
CA ASP A 89 -10.98 -16.67 -6.87
C ASP A 89 -10.20 -15.33 -6.85
N PRO A 90 -9.33 -15.05 -7.85
CA PRO A 90 -8.55 -13.83 -7.91
C PRO A 90 -9.40 -12.57 -8.18
N ASP A 91 -10.65 -12.67 -8.62
CA ASP A 91 -11.48 -11.51 -8.89
C ASP A 91 -11.99 -10.82 -7.62
N LEU A 92 -12.03 -11.55 -6.50
CA LEU A 92 -12.35 -11.03 -5.16
C LEU A 92 -11.39 -9.90 -4.75
N VAL A 93 -10.12 -9.99 -5.15
CA VAL A 93 -9.05 -9.05 -4.76
C VAL A 93 -9.36 -7.61 -5.19
N ASN A 94 -10.13 -7.40 -6.26
CA ASN A 94 -10.39 -6.05 -6.77
C ASN A 94 -11.44 -5.28 -5.96
N ILE A 95 -12.29 -5.97 -5.19
CA ILE A 95 -13.44 -5.38 -4.52
C ILE A 95 -13.25 -5.54 -3.01
N LEU A 96 -13.23 -4.41 -2.30
CA LEU A 96 -13.07 -4.40 -0.85
C LEU A 96 -14.14 -5.29 -0.17
N ASN A 97 -13.68 -6.21 0.67
CA ASN A 97 -14.51 -7.15 1.44
C ASN A 97 -15.34 -8.14 0.60
N ALA A 98 -15.01 -8.38 -0.68
CA ALA A 98 -15.72 -9.39 -1.49
C ALA A 98 -15.49 -10.82 -0.96
N GLU A 99 -14.32 -11.11 -0.41
CA GLU A 99 -13.95 -12.41 0.18
C GLU A 99 -14.88 -12.83 1.33
N LYS A 100 -15.41 -11.85 2.08
CA LYS A 100 -16.33 -12.07 3.20
C LYS A 100 -17.76 -12.40 2.75
N LYS A 101 -18.11 -12.11 1.50
CA LYS A 101 -19.45 -12.40 0.96
C LYS A 101 -19.58 -13.86 0.51
N VAL A 102 -18.48 -14.46 0.07
CA VAL A 102 -18.44 -15.86 -0.40
C VAL A 102 -18.50 -16.87 0.76
N THR A 103 -18.05 -16.48 1.96
CA THR A 103 -17.99 -17.36 3.14
C THR A 103 -19.29 -17.39 3.97
N ASN A 104 -20.28 -16.58 3.63
CA ASN A 104 -21.56 -16.47 4.34
C ASN A 104 -22.71 -17.24 3.66
N GLU A 105 -22.42 -18.11 2.71
CA GLU A 105 -23.34 -19.09 2.09
C GLU A 105 -22.94 -20.51 2.47
#